data_AF-W8YFS1-F1
#
_entry.id   AF-W8YFS1-F1
#
_cell.length_a   1.000
_cell.length_b   1.000
_cell.length_c   1.000
_cell.angle_alpha   90.00
_cell.angle_beta   90.00
_cell.angle_gamma   90.00
#
_symmetry.space_group_name_H-M   'P 1'
#
loop_
_entity.id
_entity.type
_entity.pdbx_description
1 polymer ?
#
loop_
_entity_poly.entity_id
_entity_poly.type
_entity_poly.pdbx_seq_one_letter_code
_entity_poly.pdbx_strand_id
1 'polypeptide(L)'
;MSMKLVILGLLLEGDKHPYEVQHIMKERQMDCYIKYAKVSLYYAFEQLEKQGAIHITNVIRDTNRPDKTIFHITEEGKKLFHTLLRVLQNS
;
A
#
# COMPACT_ATOMS: atom_id res chain seq x y z
N MET A 1 -9.39 10.50 3.48
CA MET A 1 -9.15 9.33 2.61
C MET A 1 -8.26 8.32 3.34
N SER A 2 -8.59 7.02 3.32
CA SER A 2 -7.84 5.97 4.04
C SER A 2 -6.55 5.58 3.32
N MET A 3 -5.40 5.61 4.00
CA MET A 3 -4.11 5.18 3.42
C MET A 3 -4.12 3.69 3.02
N LYS A 4 -4.79 2.86 3.83
CA LYS A 4 -4.94 1.42 3.53
C LYS A 4 -5.67 1.19 2.21
N LEU A 5 -6.71 1.98 1.93
CA LEU A 5 -7.46 1.89 0.67
C LEU A 5 -6.56 2.20 -0.53
N VAL A 6 -5.73 3.25 -0.43
CA VAL A 6 -4.79 3.64 -1.48
C VAL A 6 -3.76 2.54 -1.73
N ILE A 7 -3.12 2.02 -0.67
CA ILE A 7 -2.12 0.95 -0.78
C ILE A 7 -2.72 -0.28 -1.45
N LEU A 8 -3.87 -0.76 -0.96
CA LEU A 8 -4.53 -1.93 -1.52
C LEU A 8 -4.94 -1.70 -2.98
N GLY A 9 -5.45 -0.51 -3.32
CA GLY A 9 -5.77 -0.14 -4.69
C GLY A 9 -4.56 -0.19 -5.62
N LEU A 10 -3.41 0.31 -5.18
CA LEU A 10 -2.18 0.26 -5.96
C LEU A 10 -1.59 -1.15 -6.06
N LEU A 11 -1.76 -1.99 -5.04
CA LEU A 11 -1.33 -3.39 -5.08
C LEU A 11 -2.24 -4.27 -5.94
N LEU A 12 -3.51 -3.89 -6.16
CA LEU A 12 -4.37 -4.51 -7.16
C LEU A 12 -3.82 -4.33 -8.58
N GLU A 13 -3.09 -3.24 -8.84
CA GLU A 13 -2.40 -3.00 -10.11
C GLU A 13 -1.08 -3.78 -10.23
N GLY A 14 -0.71 -4.60 -9.24
CA GLY A 14 0.48 -5.44 -9.23
C GLY A 14 1.39 -5.20 -8.02
N ASP A 15 2.33 -6.13 -7.83
CA ASP A 15 3.32 -6.16 -6.75
C ASP A 15 4.15 -4.89 -6.68
N LYS A 16 4.31 -4.30 -5.49
CA LYS A 16 5.03 -3.03 -5.31
C LYS A 16 5.82 -2.97 -4.02
N HIS A 17 6.91 -2.21 -4.06
CA HIS A 17 7.61 -1.74 -2.88
C HIS A 17 6.91 -0.50 -2.29
N PRO A 18 6.95 -0.25 -0.96
CA PRO A 18 6.36 0.96 -0.36
C PRO A 18 6.86 2.29 -0.96
N TYR A 19 8.13 2.34 -1.38
CA TYR A 19 8.70 3.50 -2.07
C TYR A 19 8.07 3.74 -3.45
N GLU A 20 7.76 2.68 -4.20
CA GLU A 20 7.09 2.79 -5.50
C GLU A 20 5.66 3.29 -5.31
N VAL A 21 4.96 2.80 -4.28
CA VAL A 21 3.65 3.35 -3.89
C VAL A 21 3.75 4.84 -3.56
N GLN A 22 4.73 5.24 -2.75
CA GLN A 22 4.97 6.65 -2.44
C GLN A 22 5.22 7.49 -3.71
N HIS A 23 6.02 6.94 -4.64
CA HIS A 23 6.34 7.60 -5.90
C HIS A 23 5.09 7.78 -6.77
N ILE A 24 4.33 6.70 -6.99
CA ILE A 24 3.08 6.73 -7.76
C ILE A 24 2.08 7.72 -7.15
N MET A 25 1.94 7.73 -5.83
CA MET A 25 1.05 8.69 -5.15
C MET A 25 1.44 10.15 -5.45
N LYS A 26 2.74 10.45 -5.50
CA LYS A 26 3.24 11.78 -5.84
C LYS A 26 3.04 12.09 -7.33
N GLU A 27 3.34 11.15 -8.22
CA GLU A 27 3.17 11.32 -9.67
C GLU A 27 1.70 11.53 -10.05
N ARG A 28 0.79 10.80 -9.41
CA ARG A 28 -0.67 10.93 -9.57
C ARG A 28 -1.26 12.12 -8.78
N GLN A 29 -0.43 12.97 -8.19
CA GLN A 29 -0.83 14.16 -7.42
C GLN A 29 -1.86 13.83 -6.31
N MET A 30 -1.77 12.63 -5.74
CA MET A 30 -2.70 12.17 -4.71
C MET A 30 -2.47 12.91 -3.39
N ASP A 31 -1.30 13.50 -3.19
CA ASP A 31 -0.96 14.38 -2.08
C ASP A 31 -1.79 15.67 -2.05
N CYS A 32 -2.38 16.10 -3.17
CA CYS A 32 -3.34 17.21 -3.20
C CYS A 32 -4.65 16.89 -2.47
N TYR A 33 -5.02 15.61 -2.36
CA TYR A 33 -6.30 15.17 -1.79
C TYR A 33 -6.13 14.26 -0.56
N ILE A 34 -4.93 13.74 -0.33
CA ILE A 34 -4.59 12.82 0.75
C ILE A 34 -3.37 13.37 1.48
N LYS A 35 -3.60 14.03 2.62
CA LYS A 35 -2.49 14.42 3.51
C LYS A 35 -1.93 13.17 4.19
N TYR A 36 -0.65 12.88 3.99
CA TYR A 36 0.03 11.78 4.66
C TYR A 36 1.49 12.09 4.97
N ALA A 37 2.03 11.43 5.98
CA ALA A 37 3.46 11.41 6.27
C ALA A 37 4.09 10.11 5.75
N LYS A 38 5.38 10.14 5.39
CA LYS A 38 6.11 8.92 5.01
C LYS A 38 5.97 7.83 6.08
N VAL A 39 6.09 8.18 7.36
CA VAL A 39 5.92 7.26 8.50
C VAL A 39 4.55 6.59 8.49
N SER A 40 3.47 7.32 8.18
CA SER A 40 2.12 6.75 8.13
C SER A 40 1.92 5.75 6.98
N LEU A 41 2.67 5.88 5.88
CA LEU A 41 2.62 4.93 4.78
C LEU A 41 3.21 3.59 5.21
N TYR A 42 4.42 3.60 5.76
CA TYR A 42 5.09 2.38 6.24
C TYR A 42 4.32 1.70 7.36
N TYR A 43 3.77 2.49 8.29
CA TYR A 43 2.88 1.94 9.33
C TYR A 43 1.64 1.28 8.74
N ALA A 44 1.04 1.86 7.69
CA ALA A 44 -0.11 1.24 7.04
C ALA A 44 0.23 -0.09 6.35
N PHE A 45 1.42 -0.21 5.74
CA PHE A 45 1.94 -1.48 5.22
C PHE A 45 2.09 -2.53 6.33
N GLU A 46 2.74 -2.19 7.43
CA GLU A 46 2.92 -3.08 8.59
C GLU A 46 1.56 -3.58 9.13
N GLN A 47 0.58 -2.68 9.24
CA GLN A 47 -0.75 -3.05 9.72
C GLN A 47 -1.51 -3.93 8.72
N LEU A 48 -1.35 -3.72 7.41
CA LEU A 48 -1.96 -4.57 6.39
C LEU A 48 -1.33 -5.96 6.36
N GLU A 49 -0.02 -6.05 6.52
CA GLU A 49 0.72 -7.31 6.59
C GLU A 49 0.32 -8.11 7.82
N LYS A 50 0.31 -7.48 9.01
CA LYS A 50 -0.15 -8.11 10.26
C LYS A 50 -1.59 -8.63 10.19
N GLN A 51 -2.44 -7.98 9.37
CA GLN A 51 -3.82 -8.38 9.15
C GLN A 51 -3.97 -9.48 8.08
N GLY A 52 -2.88 -9.92 7.46
CA GLY A 52 -2.90 -10.87 6.35
C GLY A 52 -3.50 -10.32 5.06
N ALA A 53 -3.67 -9.00 4.95
CA ALA A 53 -4.23 -8.35 3.76
C ALA A 53 -3.20 -8.19 2.63
N ILE A 54 -1.92 -8.21 2.97
CA ILE A 54 -0.79 -8.22 2.04
C ILE A 54 0.27 -9.18 2.55
N HIS A 55 1.15 -9.67 1.68
CA HIS A 55 2.30 -10.48 2.06
C HIS A 55 3.52 -10.12 1.21
N ILE A 56 4.71 -10.50 1.68
CA ILE A 56 5.98 -10.31 0.96
C ILE A 56 6.10 -11.38 -0.12
N THR A 57 6.27 -10.97 -1.38
CA THR A 57 6.53 -11.90 -2.49
C THR A 57 8.01 -12.05 -2.80
N ASN A 58 8.80 -10.99 -2.63
CA ASN A 58 10.23 -11.02 -2.89
C ASN A 58 10.96 -10.02 -2.00
N VAL A 59 12.22 -10.34 -1.68
CA VAL A 59 13.15 -9.42 -1.03
C VAL A 59 14.37 -9.31 -1.94
N ILE A 60 14.47 -8.18 -2.65
CA ILE A 60 15.61 -7.91 -3.53
C ILE A 60 16.72 -7.32 -2.66
N ARG A 61 17.78 -8.10 -2.49
CA ARG A 61 19.00 -7.66 -1.78
C ARG A 61 19.97 -7.05 -2.77
N ASP A 62 20.47 -5.87 -2.43
CA ASP A 62 21.50 -5.17 -3.20
C ASP A 62 22.67 -4.90 -2.25
N THR A 63 23.90 -5.22 -2.66
CA THR A 63 25.10 -5.10 -1.83
C THR A 63 25.37 -3.66 -1.39
N ASN A 64 24.81 -2.66 -2.08
CA ASN A 64 25.05 -1.24 -1.83
C ASN A 64 23.80 -0.46 -1.36
N ARG A 65 22.64 -1.10 -1.18
CA ARG A 65 21.37 -0.44 -0.82
C ARG A 65 20.54 -1.30 0.13
N PRO A 66 19.66 -0.70 0.95
CA PRO A 66 18.75 -1.47 1.80
C PRO A 66 17.86 -2.39 0.96
N ASP A 67 17.59 -3.58 1.50
CA ASP A 67 16.72 -4.60 0.92
C ASP A 67 15.37 -3.99 0.48
N LYS A 68 14.94 -4.32 -0.74
CA LYS A 68 13.62 -3.96 -1.25
C LYS A 68 12.64 -5.10 -1.01
N THR A 69 11.75 -4.89 -0.05
CA THR A 69 10.62 -5.78 0.23
C THR A 69 9.45 -5.48 -0.72
N ILE A 70 9.13 -6.43 -1.59
CA ILE A 70 8.01 -6.35 -2.53
C ILE A 70 6.78 -6.99 -1.89
N PHE A 71 5.65 -6.28 -1.93
CA PHE A 71 4.38 -6.75 -1.36
C PHE A 71 3.37 -7.09 -2.45
N HIS A 72 2.54 -8.09 -2.18
CA HIS A 72 1.39 -8.50 -2.97
C HIS A 72 0.11 -8.50 -2.13
N ILE A 73 -1.03 -8.19 -2.75
CA ILE A 73 -2.35 -8.19 -2.12
C ILE A 73 -2.95 -9.60 -2.03
N THR A 74 -3.42 -10.01 -0.85
CA THR A 74 -4.09 -11.32 -0.67
C THR A 74 -5.57 -11.25 -1.04
N GLU A 75 -6.26 -12.40 -1.08
CA GLU A 75 -7.72 -12.43 -1.25
C GLU A 75 -8.45 -11.71 -0.10
N GLU A 76 -7.94 -11.81 1.13
CA GLU A 76 -8.41 -11.04 2.28
C GLU A 76 -8.20 -9.54 2.06
N GLY A 77 -7.06 -9.15 1.50
CA GLY A 77 -6.77 -7.77 1.12
C GLY A 77 -7.74 -7.22 0.07
N LYS A 78 -8.09 -8.02 -0.94
CA LYS A 78 -9.09 -7.63 -1.96
C LYS A 78 -10.46 -7.42 -1.33
N LYS A 79 -10.91 -8.30 -0.43
CA LYS A 79 -12.16 -8.13 0.32
C LYS A 79 -12.13 -6.88 1.19
N LEU A 80 -11.00 -6.62 1.86
CA LEU A 80 -10.82 -5.42 2.67
C LEU A 80 -10.87 -4.14 1.81
N PHE A 81 -10.24 -4.15 0.64
CA PHE A 81 -10.32 -3.03 -0.32
C PHE A 81 -11.76 -2.70 -0.67
N HIS A 82 -12.56 -3.68 -1.08
CA HIS A 82 -13.98 -3.47 -1.41
C HIS A 82 -14.80 -2.97 -0.21
N THR A 83 -14.49 -3.46 0.99
CA THR A 83 -15.14 -3.00 2.23
C THR A 83 -14.83 -1.53 2.49
N LEU A 84 -13.56 -1.14 2.42
CA LEU A 84 -13.13 0.25 2.62
C LEU A 84 -13.69 1.19 1.55
N LEU A 85 -13.76 0.74 0.29
CA LEU A 85 -14.33 1.51 -0.81
C LEU A 85 -15.84 1.77 -0.58
N ARG A 86 -16.58 0.75 -0.12
CA ARG A 86 -17.99 0.91 0.23
C ARG A 86 -18.18 1.92 1.36
N VAL A 87 -17.34 1.88 2.40
CA VAL A 87 -17.42 2.85 3.50
C VAL A 87 -17.20 4.28 3.00
N LEU A 88 -16.22 4.49 2.12
CA LEU A 88 -15.94 5.80 1.53
C LEU A 88 -17.10 6.36 0.70
N GLN A 89 -17.85 5.51 0.00
CA GLN A 89 -19.00 5.94 -0.82
C GLN A 89 -20.24 6.32 0.00
N ASN A 90 -20.30 5.89 1.27
CA ASN A 90 -21.43 6.14 2.16
C ASN A 90 -21.13 7.22 3.23
N SER A 91 -20.00 7.92 3.09
CA SER A 91 -19.52 8.98 3.99
C SER A 91 -19.46 10.32 3.29
#